data_AF-M2BIM6-F1
#
_entry.id   AF-M2BIM6-F1
#
_cell.length_a   1.000
_cell.length_b   1.000
_cell.length_c   1.000
_cell.angle_alpha   90.00
_cell.angle_beta   90.00
_cell.angle_gamma   90.00
#
_symmetry.space_group_name_H-M   'P 1'
#
loop_
_entity.id
_entity.type
_entity.pdbx_description
1 polymer ?
#
loop_
_entity_poly.entity_id
_entity_poly.type
_entity_poly.pdbx_seq_one_letter_code
_entity_poly.pdbx_strand_id
1 'polypeptide(L)'
;MLITMKVFIVNLKESTDRRQYMIEEMKKTNLQYEFFDAVSGKDIKNIDKIYDKETAIKVYGRELKLGEIGCAMSHLLIYKKMVEENIDQALIFEDDIIIANDFNKVLSKILKLENNGIILLGQSDKKLKTKICFQNISYHHKLKKIFNSGYGTYGYIICKKAAEKIYTESFPIVRPIDQWGKWWKSINISVVIPNIISYQNDMESIIDKTESRMSYHHPETRCVLFVFFRKAYSLFKIILWCLRDFFYRFLP
;
A
#
# COMPACT_ATOMS: atom_id res chain seq x y z
N MET A 1 -25.06 13.09 7.90
CA MET A 1 -24.59 12.54 9.18
C MET A 1 -23.07 12.52 9.14
N LEU A 2 -22.42 13.17 10.11
CA LEU A 2 -20.95 13.15 10.21
C LEU A 2 -20.49 11.72 10.55
N ILE A 3 -19.40 11.30 9.92
CA ILE A 3 -18.80 9.98 10.17
C ILE A 3 -17.82 10.11 11.33
N THR A 4 -18.06 9.37 12.41
CA THR A 4 -17.21 9.34 13.61
C THR A 4 -16.11 8.29 13.48
N MET A 5 -15.02 8.63 12.81
CA MET A 5 -13.80 7.81 12.72
C MET A 5 -12.60 8.76 12.71
N LYS A 6 -11.47 8.36 13.30
CA LYS A 6 -10.24 9.15 13.22
C LYS A 6 -9.75 9.17 11.77
N VAL A 7 -9.54 10.37 11.22
CA VAL A 7 -9.03 10.55 9.85
C VAL A 7 -7.75 11.36 9.89
N PHE A 8 -6.69 10.82 9.30
CA PHE A 8 -5.40 11.48 9.14
C PHE A 8 -5.16 11.78 7.66
N ILE A 9 -4.70 13.00 7.36
CA ILE A 9 -4.17 13.35 6.04
C ILE A 9 -2.67 13.58 6.20
N VAL A 10 -1.87 12.68 5.61
CA VAL A 10 -0.41 12.75 5.59
C VAL A 10 -0.01 13.84 4.61
N ASN A 11 0.63 14.90 5.10
CA ASN A 11 1.06 16.04 4.30
C ASN A 11 2.37 16.60 4.86
N LEU A 12 3.33 16.88 3.98
CA LEU A 12 4.52 17.63 4.38
C LEU A 12 4.12 19.06 4.77
N LYS A 13 4.64 19.56 5.88
CA LYS A 13 4.25 20.86 6.44
C LYS A 13 4.51 22.01 5.46
N GLU A 14 5.58 21.90 4.69
CA GLU A 14 5.98 22.84 3.65
C GLU A 14 5.15 22.73 2.35
N SER A 15 4.42 21.63 2.14
CA SER A 15 3.58 21.41 0.95
C SER A 15 2.22 22.09 1.10
N THR A 16 2.22 23.41 1.23
CA THR A 16 1.01 24.23 1.44
C THR A 16 0.00 24.12 0.30
N ASP A 17 0.46 23.98 -0.94
CA ASP A 17 -0.42 23.87 -2.10
C ASP A 17 -1.20 22.55 -2.09
N ARG A 18 -0.53 21.42 -1.77
CA ARG A 18 -1.17 20.11 -1.58
C ARG A 18 -2.12 20.11 -0.39
N ARG A 19 -1.75 20.81 0.69
CA ARG A 19 -2.63 21.02 1.85
C ARG A 19 -3.91 21.76 1.46
N GLN A 20 -3.80 22.85 0.71
CA GLN A 20 -4.95 23.62 0.25
C GLN A 20 -5.81 22.80 -0.71
N TYR A 21 -5.18 22.07 -1.64
CA TYR A 21 -5.88 21.13 -2.51
C TYR A 21 -6.70 20.11 -1.69
N MET A 22 -6.09 19.49 -0.69
CA MET A 22 -6.79 18.53 0.17
C MET A 22 -7.93 19.16 0.97
N ILE A 23 -7.79 20.41 1.42
CA ILE A 23 -8.88 21.13 2.10
C ILE A 23 -10.09 21.24 1.15
N GLU A 24 -9.88 21.57 -0.12
CA GLU A 24 -10.93 21.65 -1.12
C GLU A 24 -11.50 20.26 -1.46
N GLU A 25 -10.65 19.27 -1.66
CA GLU A 25 -11.07 17.91 -2.01
C GLU A 25 -11.90 17.27 -0.89
N MET A 26 -11.54 17.51 0.36
CA MET A 26 -12.26 17.00 1.54
C MET A 26 -13.64 17.62 1.72
N LYS A 27 -13.98 18.75 1.07
CA LYS A 27 -15.35 19.29 1.04
C LYS A 27 -16.35 18.34 0.39
N LYS A 28 -15.88 17.39 -0.43
CA LYS A 28 -16.71 16.31 -1.00
C LYS A 28 -17.10 15.24 0.03
N THR A 29 -16.50 15.27 1.22
CA THR A 29 -16.70 14.27 2.28
C THR A 29 -17.46 14.82 3.47
N ASN A 30 -18.08 13.92 4.24
CA ASN A 30 -18.66 14.23 5.54
C ASN A 30 -17.73 13.83 6.70
N LEU A 31 -16.42 13.89 6.48
CA LEU A 31 -15.39 13.48 7.43
C LEU A 31 -14.87 14.67 8.22
N GLN A 32 -14.66 14.48 9.53
CA GLN A 32 -13.74 15.31 10.29
C GLN A 32 -12.34 14.70 10.14
N TYR A 33 -11.34 15.55 9.92
CA TYR A 33 -9.97 15.12 9.66
C TYR A 33 -8.96 16.03 10.33
N GLU A 34 -7.77 15.50 10.56
CA GLU A 34 -6.59 16.27 10.95
C GLU A 34 -5.44 16.00 9.99
N PHE A 35 -4.63 17.03 9.75
CA PHE A 35 -3.38 16.87 9.04
C PHE A 35 -2.35 16.25 9.99
N PHE A 36 -1.64 15.25 9.50
CA PHE A 36 -0.47 14.69 10.13
C PHE A 36 0.77 15.22 9.42
N ASP A 37 1.62 15.94 10.14
CA ASP A 37 2.87 16.48 9.61
C ASP A 37 3.79 15.32 9.21
N ALA A 38 3.90 15.10 7.90
CA ALA A 38 4.68 14.02 7.33
C ALA A 38 6.19 14.24 7.57
N VAL A 39 6.92 13.13 7.61
CA VAL A 39 8.37 13.13 7.73
C VAL A 39 8.98 13.26 6.33
N SER A 40 9.65 14.38 6.09
CA SER A 40 10.53 14.52 4.94
C SER A 40 11.77 13.65 5.13
N GLY A 41 11.99 12.69 4.23
CA GLY A 41 13.17 11.83 4.26
C GLY A 41 14.49 12.60 4.15
N LYS A 42 14.46 13.82 3.61
CA LYS A 42 15.63 14.70 3.48
C LYS A 42 16.08 15.28 4.82
N ASP A 43 15.16 15.42 5.77
CA ASP A 43 15.42 16.09 7.05
C ASP A 43 15.84 15.11 8.16
N ILE A 44 15.95 13.82 7.83
CA ILE A 44 16.31 12.75 8.77
C ILE A 44 17.82 12.75 9.00
N LYS A 45 18.25 13.30 10.15
CA LYS A 45 19.67 13.39 10.53
C LYS A 45 20.35 12.05 10.85
N ASN A 46 19.61 11.09 11.39
CA ASN A 46 20.14 9.79 11.83
C ASN A 46 19.50 8.65 11.02
N ILE A 47 19.59 8.72 9.69
CA ILE A 47 18.89 7.79 8.79
C ILE A 47 19.26 6.32 9.05
N ASP A 48 20.52 6.05 9.38
CA ASP A 48 21.01 4.68 9.65
C ASP A 48 20.38 4.04 10.91
N LYS A 49 19.76 4.83 11.79
CA LYS A 49 19.01 4.30 12.95
C LYS A 49 17.59 3.85 12.60
N ILE A 50 17.06 4.30 11.47
CA ILE A 50 15.68 4.04 11.05
C ILE A 50 15.61 3.20 9.78
N TYR A 51 16.67 3.20 8.97
CA TYR A 51 16.74 2.55 7.67
C TYR A 51 17.94 1.61 7.64
N ASP A 52 17.67 0.32 7.47
CA ASP A 52 18.72 -0.69 7.31
C ASP A 52 18.96 -0.91 5.80
N LYS A 53 19.96 -0.19 5.30
CA LYS A 53 20.38 -0.19 3.91
C LYS A 53 20.83 -1.56 3.42
N GLU A 54 21.66 -2.26 4.18
CA GLU A 54 22.23 -3.54 3.78
C GLU A 54 21.13 -4.60 3.65
N THR A 55 20.24 -4.68 4.64
CA THR A 55 19.10 -5.58 4.58
C THR A 55 18.15 -5.19 3.47
N ALA A 56 17.89 -3.91 3.23
CA ALA A 56 17.05 -3.46 2.12
C ALA A 56 17.58 -3.93 0.75
N ILE A 57 18.88 -3.77 0.49
CA ILE A 57 19.49 -4.28 -0.74
C ILE A 57 19.30 -5.79 -0.86
N LYS A 58 19.45 -6.54 0.25
CA LYS A 58 19.30 -7.99 0.25
C LYS A 58 17.86 -8.48 0.06
N VAL A 59 16.87 -7.84 0.71
CA VAL A 59 15.49 -8.33 0.77
C VAL A 59 14.54 -7.64 -0.19
N TYR A 60 14.79 -6.37 -0.50
CA TYR A 60 14.02 -5.58 -1.45
C TYR A 60 14.71 -5.47 -2.82
N GLY A 61 16.04 -5.57 -2.85
CA GLY A 61 16.83 -5.61 -4.09
C GLY A 61 17.43 -4.28 -4.49
N ARG A 62 17.19 -3.21 -3.72
CA ARG A 62 17.79 -1.88 -3.92
C ARG A 62 17.72 -1.05 -2.65
N GLU A 63 18.45 0.06 -2.68
CA GLU A 63 18.28 1.14 -1.70
C GLU A 63 16.92 1.82 -1.85
N LEU A 64 16.36 2.29 -0.74
CA LEU A 64 15.14 3.09 -0.75
C LEU A 64 15.48 4.55 -1.07
N LYS A 65 14.62 5.20 -1.84
CA LYS A 65 14.67 6.64 -2.04
C LYS A 65 14.30 7.34 -0.73
N LEU A 66 14.85 8.53 -0.47
CA LEU A 66 14.52 9.32 0.72
C LEU A 66 13.01 9.54 0.89
N GLY A 67 12.29 9.78 -0.22
CA GLY A 67 10.82 9.89 -0.20
C GLY A 67 10.12 8.63 0.30
N GLU A 68 10.62 7.44 -0.05
CA GLU A 68 10.05 6.17 0.42
C GLU A 68 10.30 5.96 1.92
N ILE A 69 11.46 6.39 2.42
CA ILE A 69 11.80 6.33 3.85
C ILE A 69 10.93 7.32 4.64
N GLY A 70 10.75 8.55 4.13
CA GLY A 70 9.88 9.56 4.73
C GLY A 70 8.41 9.14 4.76
N CYS A 71 7.90 8.60 3.64
CA CYS A 71 6.57 8.00 3.56
C CYS A 71 6.41 6.89 4.60
N ALA A 72 7.33 5.91 4.62
CA ALA A 72 7.30 4.82 5.59
C ALA A 72 7.29 5.34 7.03
N MET A 73 8.17 6.27 7.38
CA MET A 73 8.23 6.85 8.72
C MET A 73 6.94 7.58 9.11
N SER A 74 6.34 8.33 8.17
CA SER A 74 5.08 9.05 8.41
C SER A 74 3.94 8.09 8.78
N HIS A 75 3.76 7.01 8.01
CA HIS A 75 2.75 6.00 8.31
C HIS A 75 3.06 5.23 9.60
N LEU A 76 4.33 4.90 9.86
CA LEU A 76 4.75 4.23 11.10
C LEU A 76 4.49 5.08 12.34
N LEU A 77 4.67 6.41 12.26
CA LEU A 77 4.35 7.31 13.36
C LEU A 77 2.84 7.42 13.60
N ILE A 78 2.01 7.40 12.55
CA ILE A 78 0.55 7.29 12.72
C ILE A 78 0.20 5.98 13.40
N TYR A 79 0.80 4.85 12.99
CA TYR A 79 0.53 3.55 13.63
C TYR A 79 0.95 3.53 15.09
N LYS A 80 2.12 4.11 15.40
CA LYS A 80 2.57 4.30 16.78
C LYS A 80 1.57 5.13 17.60
N LYS A 81 1.13 6.28 17.06
CA LYS A 81 0.11 7.14 17.67
C LYS A 81 -1.19 6.37 17.92
N MET A 82 -1.65 5.56 16.96
CA MET A 82 -2.84 4.74 17.14
C MET A 82 -2.73 3.76 18.30
N VAL A 83 -1.56 3.15 18.49
CA VAL A 83 -1.29 2.24 19.61
C VAL A 83 -1.25 3.01 20.93
N GLU A 84 -0.48 4.10 20.99
CA GLU A 84 -0.29 4.90 22.21
C GLU A 84 -1.59 5.58 22.69
N GLU A 85 -2.43 6.04 21.76
CA GLU A 85 -3.69 6.74 22.04
C GLU A 85 -4.92 5.83 22.01
N ASN A 86 -4.73 4.51 21.87
CA ASN A 86 -5.82 3.53 21.78
C ASN A 86 -6.85 3.84 20.68
N ILE A 87 -6.40 4.29 19.51
CA ILE A 87 -7.27 4.55 18.35
C ILE A 87 -7.56 3.21 17.66
N ASP A 88 -8.76 2.68 17.86
CA ASP A 88 -9.13 1.34 17.38
C ASP A 88 -9.14 1.22 15.85
N GLN A 89 -9.48 2.30 15.15
CA GLN A 89 -9.46 2.37 13.70
C GLN A 89 -9.20 3.78 13.20
N ALA A 90 -8.42 3.88 12.13
CA ALA A 90 -8.18 5.13 11.43
C ALA A 90 -8.35 4.98 9.92
N LEU A 91 -8.79 6.06 9.28
CA LEU A 91 -8.69 6.28 7.85
C LEU A 91 -7.51 7.20 7.58
N ILE A 92 -6.62 6.77 6.70
CA ILE A 92 -5.39 7.48 6.38
C ILE A 92 -5.44 7.82 4.90
N PHE A 93 -5.19 9.09 4.60
CA PHE A 93 -5.06 9.62 3.25
C PHE A 93 -3.67 10.24 3.05
N GLU A 94 -3.16 10.17 1.82
CA GLU A 94 -2.10 11.07 1.35
C GLU A 94 -2.70 12.37 0.79
N ASP A 95 -1.85 13.35 0.51
CA ASP A 95 -2.21 14.72 0.16
C ASP A 95 -2.38 15.00 -1.35
N ASP A 96 -2.50 13.96 -2.17
CA ASP A 96 -2.76 14.04 -3.61
C ASP A 96 -3.92 13.17 -4.09
N ILE A 97 -4.81 12.78 -3.17
CA ILE A 97 -5.93 11.92 -3.53
C ILE A 97 -7.02 12.63 -4.32
N ILE A 98 -7.76 11.85 -5.09
CA ILE A 98 -9.03 12.24 -5.71
C ILE A 98 -10.13 11.34 -5.14
N ILE A 99 -11.19 11.97 -4.65
CA ILE A 99 -12.31 11.32 -3.98
C ILE A 99 -13.46 11.10 -4.98
N ALA A 100 -13.95 9.86 -5.07
CA ALA A 100 -15.08 9.53 -5.92
C ALA A 100 -16.39 10.17 -5.42
N ASN A 101 -17.30 10.51 -6.33
CA ASN A 101 -18.57 11.16 -6.00
C ASN A 101 -19.45 10.35 -5.03
N ASP A 102 -19.38 9.02 -5.08
CA ASP A 102 -20.16 8.14 -4.21
C ASP A 102 -19.40 7.70 -2.94
N PHE A 103 -18.23 8.29 -2.67
CA PHE A 103 -17.36 7.97 -1.54
C PHE A 103 -18.11 7.88 -0.21
N ASN A 104 -18.89 8.89 0.17
CA ASN A 104 -19.61 8.90 1.46
C ASN A 104 -20.60 7.72 1.58
N LYS A 105 -21.26 7.36 0.46
CA LYS A 105 -22.22 6.25 0.41
C LYS A 105 -21.51 4.90 0.56
N VAL A 106 -20.35 4.74 -0.07
CA VAL A 106 -19.56 3.51 0.02
C VAL A 106 -18.90 3.39 1.40
N LEU A 107 -18.27 4.46 1.89
CA LEU A 107 -17.62 4.51 3.20
C LEU A 107 -18.60 4.20 4.33
N SER A 108 -19.79 4.81 4.35
CA SER A 108 -20.79 4.58 5.41
C SER A 108 -21.25 3.11 5.49
N LYS A 109 -21.13 2.35 4.41
CA LYS A 109 -21.42 0.91 4.40
C LYS A 109 -20.21 0.09 4.83
N ILE A 110 -19.01 0.48 4.43
CA ILE A 110 -17.75 -0.14 4.89
C ILE A 110 -17.65 -0.05 6.42
N LEU A 111 -17.98 1.11 7.00
CA LEU A 111 -17.89 1.32 8.44
C LEU A 111 -18.91 0.53 9.27
N LYS A 112 -19.92 -0.08 8.64
CA LYS A 112 -20.83 -1.02 9.29
C LYS A 112 -20.28 -2.45 9.35
N LEU A 113 -19.19 -2.70 8.63
CA LEU A 113 -18.51 -3.99 8.66
C LEU A 113 -17.55 -4.04 9.83
N GLU A 114 -17.45 -5.20 10.46
CA GLU A 114 -16.36 -5.47 11.39
C GLU A 114 -15.04 -5.49 10.61
N ASN A 115 -14.18 -4.51 10.86
CA ASN A 115 -12.87 -4.44 10.24
C ASN A 115 -11.80 -4.91 11.22
N ASN A 116 -11.22 -6.08 10.93
CA ASN A 116 -10.14 -6.68 11.70
C ASN A 116 -8.79 -6.64 10.97
N GLY A 117 -8.63 -5.74 9.99
CA GLY A 117 -7.39 -5.60 9.25
C GLY A 117 -7.29 -4.27 8.49
N ILE A 118 -7.04 -4.36 7.19
CA ILE A 118 -6.83 -3.22 6.30
C ILE A 118 -7.85 -3.25 5.17
N ILE A 119 -8.43 -2.10 4.86
CA ILE A 119 -9.31 -1.90 3.69
C ILE A 119 -8.72 -0.80 2.83
N LEU A 120 -8.16 -1.18 1.68
CA LEU A 120 -7.66 -0.27 0.66
C LEU A 120 -8.85 0.35 -0.09
N LEU A 121 -8.92 1.69 -0.10
CA LEU A 121 -9.93 2.45 -0.82
C LEU A 121 -9.45 2.85 -2.23
N GLY A 122 -8.13 2.83 -2.41
CA GLY A 122 -7.42 3.00 -3.68
C GLY A 122 -6.12 2.19 -3.67
N GLN A 123 -5.66 1.78 -4.85
CA GLN A 123 -4.41 1.02 -5.03
C GLN A 123 -3.89 1.12 -6.47
N SER A 124 -2.58 0.99 -6.68
CA SER A 124 -1.91 1.18 -7.99
C SER A 124 -1.32 -0.11 -8.60
N ASP A 125 -1.53 -1.29 -7.99
CA ASP A 125 -1.04 -2.56 -8.50
C ASP A 125 -1.76 -2.99 -9.78
N LYS A 126 -1.04 -2.95 -10.89
CA LYS A 126 -1.51 -3.42 -12.22
C LYS A 126 -1.73 -4.93 -12.26
N LYS A 127 -1.18 -5.69 -11.30
CA LYS A 127 -1.27 -7.16 -11.20
C LYS A 127 -1.96 -7.58 -9.90
N LEU A 128 -2.92 -6.77 -9.44
CA LEU A 128 -3.70 -7.04 -8.24
C LEU A 128 -4.28 -8.46 -8.23
N LYS A 129 -4.06 -9.19 -7.14
CA LYS A 129 -4.54 -10.56 -6.97
C LYS A 129 -5.59 -10.59 -5.87
N THR A 130 -6.83 -10.87 -6.27
CA THR A 130 -7.97 -10.95 -5.36
C THR A 130 -8.47 -12.37 -5.22
N LYS A 131 -9.00 -12.69 -4.03
CA LYS A 131 -9.90 -13.83 -3.84
C LYS A 131 -11.11 -13.72 -4.79
N ILE A 132 -11.71 -14.86 -5.11
CA ILE A 132 -12.93 -14.88 -5.93
C ILE A 132 -14.13 -14.45 -5.10
N CYS A 133 -14.22 -14.91 -3.84
CA CYS A 133 -15.25 -14.47 -2.90
C CYS A 133 -15.15 -12.97 -2.64
N PHE A 134 -16.30 -12.31 -2.60
CA PHE A 134 -16.43 -10.88 -2.36
C PHE A 134 -17.69 -10.56 -1.57
N GLN A 135 -17.68 -9.42 -0.89
CA GLN A 135 -18.86 -8.86 -0.25
C GLN A 135 -19.36 -7.66 -1.07
N ASN A 136 -20.67 -7.57 -1.30
CA ASN A 136 -21.25 -6.41 -1.95
C ASN A 136 -21.33 -5.25 -0.95
N ILE A 137 -20.70 -4.13 -1.29
CA ILE A 137 -20.83 -2.88 -0.53
C ILE A 137 -21.97 -2.06 -1.13
N SER A 138 -21.99 -1.92 -2.45
CA SER A 138 -23.10 -1.28 -3.17
C SER A 138 -23.44 -2.09 -4.42
N TYR A 139 -24.38 -1.58 -5.23
CA TYR A 139 -24.66 -2.17 -6.53
C TYR A 139 -23.43 -2.16 -7.45
N HIS A 140 -22.53 -1.17 -7.28
CA HIS A 140 -21.33 -1.01 -8.11
C HIS A 140 -20.03 -1.44 -7.41
N HIS A 141 -19.98 -1.41 -6.07
CA HIS A 141 -18.75 -1.66 -5.31
C HIS A 141 -18.76 -2.98 -4.56
N LYS A 142 -17.64 -3.70 -4.69
CA LYS A 142 -17.36 -4.97 -4.02
C LYS A 142 -16.15 -4.79 -3.11
N LEU A 143 -16.17 -5.47 -1.97
CA LEU A 143 -15.01 -5.64 -1.11
C LEU A 143 -14.41 -7.02 -1.38
N LYS A 144 -13.14 -7.04 -1.79
CA LYS A 144 -12.40 -8.27 -2.11
C LYS A 144 -11.17 -8.39 -1.22
N LYS A 145 -10.92 -9.59 -0.68
CA LYS A 145 -9.63 -9.89 -0.05
C LYS A 145 -8.54 -9.99 -1.11
N ILE A 146 -7.35 -9.46 -0.81
CA ILE A 146 -6.16 -9.59 -1.66
C ILE A 146 -5.18 -10.60 -1.08
N PHE A 147 -4.30 -11.12 -1.93
CA PHE A 147 -3.17 -11.93 -1.50
C PHE A 147 -1.93 -11.56 -2.29
N ASN A 148 -0.78 -11.43 -1.60
CA ASN A 148 0.53 -11.21 -2.20
C ASN A 148 0.54 -10.15 -3.34
N SER A 149 -0.17 -9.05 -3.15
CA SER A 149 -0.38 -7.96 -4.11
C SER A 149 -0.90 -6.73 -3.38
N GLY A 150 -1.08 -5.63 -4.12
CA GLY A 150 -1.54 -4.34 -3.62
C GLY A 150 -0.38 -3.38 -3.40
N TYR A 151 -0.49 -2.19 -4.01
CA TYR A 151 0.46 -1.10 -3.87
C TYR A 151 -0.23 0.22 -3.59
N GLY A 152 0.47 1.13 -2.91
CA GLY A 152 0.07 2.51 -2.67
C GLY A 152 -0.56 2.74 -1.30
N THR A 153 -0.17 3.82 -0.65
CA THR A 153 -0.66 4.26 0.67
C THR A 153 -1.64 5.43 0.60
N TYR A 154 -2.11 5.79 -0.60
CA TYR A 154 -2.90 7.01 -0.83
C TYR A 154 -4.22 7.08 -0.04
N GLY A 155 -4.92 5.95 0.18
CA GLY A 155 -6.19 5.96 0.91
C GLY A 155 -6.62 4.59 1.41
N TYR A 156 -6.62 4.40 2.73
CA TYR A 156 -6.96 3.12 3.35
C TYR A 156 -7.46 3.26 4.80
N ILE A 157 -8.24 2.27 5.22
CA ILE A 157 -8.67 2.11 6.62
C ILE A 157 -7.81 1.03 7.24
N ILE A 158 -7.34 1.24 8.47
CA ILE A 158 -6.54 0.28 9.23
C ILE A 158 -7.05 0.19 10.67
N CYS A 159 -7.15 -1.03 11.21
CA CYS A 159 -7.42 -1.25 12.63
C CYS A 159 -6.13 -1.24 13.47
N LYS A 160 -6.25 -0.94 14.77
CA LYS A 160 -5.14 -0.86 15.73
C LYS A 160 -4.23 -2.09 15.71
N LYS A 161 -4.81 -3.30 15.67
CA LYS A 161 -4.07 -4.57 15.63
C LYS A 161 -3.18 -4.69 14.39
N ALA A 162 -3.69 -4.25 13.24
CA ALA A 162 -2.91 -4.24 12.00
C ALA A 162 -1.81 -3.16 12.06
N ALA A 163 -2.12 -1.98 12.60
CA ALA A 163 -1.17 -0.88 12.77
C ALA A 163 0.00 -1.28 13.67
N GLU A 164 -0.28 -1.86 14.85
CA GLU A 164 0.72 -2.37 15.79
C GLU A 164 1.65 -3.42 15.14
N LYS A 165 1.05 -4.36 14.39
CA LYS A 165 1.79 -5.41 13.71
C LYS A 165 2.71 -4.87 12.62
N ILE A 166 2.20 -3.97 11.78
CA ILE A 166 3.02 -3.34 10.73
C ILE A 166 4.13 -2.50 11.36
N TYR A 167 3.82 -1.73 12.41
CA TYR A 167 4.81 -0.94 13.14
C TYR A 167 5.96 -1.82 13.66
N THR A 168 5.62 -2.92 14.33
CA THR A 168 6.60 -3.85 14.90
C THR A 168 7.45 -4.57 13.85
N GLU A 169 6.86 -4.93 12.70
CA GLU A 169 7.56 -5.68 11.64
C GLU A 169 8.34 -4.81 10.65
N SER A 170 8.14 -3.49 10.67
CA SER A 170 8.70 -2.57 9.65
C SER A 170 9.79 -1.65 10.19
N PHE A 171 10.16 -1.78 11.47
CA PHE A 171 11.25 -1.02 12.07
C PHE A 171 12.41 -1.96 12.45
N PRO A 172 13.65 -1.72 11.97
CA PRO A 172 14.05 -0.68 11.02
C PRO A 172 13.44 -0.89 9.62
N ILE A 173 13.31 0.21 8.87
CA ILE A 173 12.76 0.22 7.51
C ILE A 173 13.72 -0.51 6.58
N VAL A 174 13.21 -1.49 5.84
CA VAL A 174 13.97 -2.27 4.84
C VAL A 174 13.24 -2.38 3.50
N ARG A 175 12.03 -1.83 3.42
CA ARG A 175 11.16 -1.87 2.23
C ARG A 175 10.18 -0.69 2.28
N PRO A 176 9.71 -0.22 1.12
CA PRO A 176 8.59 0.72 1.07
C PRO A 176 7.36 0.20 1.83
N ILE A 177 6.68 1.09 2.55
CA ILE A 177 5.51 0.75 3.38
C ILE A 177 4.26 0.44 2.55
N ASP A 178 4.25 0.90 1.29
CA ASP A 178 3.15 0.80 0.34
C ASP A 178 2.99 -0.59 -0.29
N GLN A 179 3.81 -1.57 0.10
CA GLN A 179 3.77 -2.94 -0.43
C GLN A 179 2.97 -3.88 0.46
N TRP A 180 1.65 -3.74 0.43
CA TRP A 180 0.69 -4.51 1.24
C TRP A 180 0.85 -6.03 1.13
N GLY A 181 1.34 -6.51 -0.02
CA GLY A 181 1.68 -7.91 -0.28
C GLY A 181 2.71 -8.52 0.69
N LYS A 182 3.34 -7.75 1.58
CA LYS A 182 4.17 -8.29 2.67
C LYS A 182 3.31 -8.93 3.78
N TRP A 183 2.17 -8.33 4.14
CA TRP A 183 1.41 -8.72 5.33
C TRP A 183 0.18 -9.59 5.05
N TRP A 184 -0.12 -9.92 3.78
CA TRP A 184 -1.36 -10.64 3.41
C TRP A 184 -1.58 -11.99 4.12
N LYS A 185 -0.52 -12.64 4.61
CA LYS A 185 -0.65 -13.91 5.36
C LYS A 185 -1.04 -13.72 6.82
N SER A 186 -0.79 -12.54 7.36
CA SER A 186 -0.86 -12.27 8.80
C SER A 186 -1.84 -11.14 9.15
N ILE A 187 -2.29 -10.39 8.15
CA ILE A 187 -3.31 -9.36 8.23
C ILE A 187 -4.34 -9.63 7.13
N ASN A 188 -5.63 -9.55 7.47
CA ASN A 188 -6.69 -9.52 6.48
C ASN A 188 -6.61 -8.19 5.71
N ILE A 189 -6.23 -8.25 4.44
CA ILE A 189 -6.17 -7.06 3.57
C ILE A 189 -7.26 -7.21 2.51
N SER A 190 -8.15 -6.22 2.47
CA SER A 190 -9.21 -6.13 1.49
C SER A 190 -9.10 -4.85 0.68
N VAL A 191 -9.75 -4.82 -0.47
CA VAL A 191 -9.77 -3.68 -1.38
C VAL A 191 -11.18 -3.46 -1.90
N VAL A 192 -11.56 -2.19 -2.02
CA VAL A 192 -12.83 -1.78 -2.64
C VAL A 192 -12.65 -1.72 -4.16
N ILE A 193 -13.48 -2.44 -4.90
CA ILE A 193 -13.44 -2.49 -6.37
C ILE A 193 -14.82 -2.17 -6.95
N PRO A 194 -14.96 -1.19 -7.86
CA PRO A 194 -13.93 -0.20 -8.25
C PRO A 194 -13.41 0.62 -7.06
N ASN A 195 -12.20 1.17 -7.18
CA ASN A 195 -11.62 2.04 -6.15
C ASN A 195 -12.50 3.29 -5.97
N ILE A 196 -12.60 3.79 -4.74
CA ILE A 196 -13.31 5.05 -4.41
C ILE A 196 -12.35 6.19 -4.08
N ILE A 197 -11.05 5.89 -4.04
CA ILE A 197 -9.94 6.82 -3.95
C ILE A 197 -9.00 6.54 -5.12
N SER A 198 -8.59 7.61 -5.79
CA SER A 198 -7.49 7.60 -6.76
C SER A 198 -6.49 8.69 -6.37
N TYR A 199 -5.46 8.91 -7.18
CA TYR A 199 -4.47 9.95 -6.96
C TYR A 199 -4.33 10.79 -8.23
N GLN A 200 -3.93 12.05 -8.08
CA GLN A 200 -3.61 12.89 -9.24
C GLN A 200 -2.36 12.34 -9.93
N ASN A 201 -2.50 11.93 -11.19
CA ASN A 201 -1.34 11.56 -12.02
C ASN A 201 -0.52 12.78 -12.48
N ASP A 202 -0.96 14.00 -12.17
CA ASP A 202 -0.33 15.23 -12.62
C ASP A 202 0.46 15.89 -11.48
N MET A 203 1.56 15.24 -11.15
CA MET A 203 2.88 15.82 -10.96
C MET A 203 3.79 14.63 -11.25
N GLU A 204 4.54 14.67 -12.36
CA GLU A 204 5.69 13.78 -12.52
C GLU A 204 6.36 13.71 -11.15
N SER A 205 6.47 12.52 -10.57
CA SER A 205 7.41 12.36 -9.47
C SER A 205 8.72 12.95 -9.99
N ILE A 206 9.19 14.06 -9.40
CA ILE A 206 10.42 14.77 -9.79
C ILE A 206 11.68 13.87 -9.59
N ILE A 207 11.51 12.54 -9.48
CA ILE A 207 12.53 11.57 -9.12
C ILE A 207 12.35 10.26 -9.90
N ASP A 208 12.02 10.31 -11.20
CA ASP A 208 12.34 9.21 -12.12
C ASP A 208 12.70 9.73 -13.51
N LYS A 209 13.86 10.40 -13.59
CA LYS A 209 14.64 10.44 -14.84
C LYS A 209 15.86 9.54 -14.69
N THR A 210 15.80 8.45 -15.45
CA THR A 210 16.92 7.76 -16.10
C THR A 210 17.82 6.89 -15.21
N GLU A 211 17.58 5.58 -15.23
CA GLU A 211 18.68 4.60 -15.29
C GLU A 211 18.26 3.43 -16.21
N SER A 212 18.91 3.38 -17.37
CA SER A 212 18.79 2.32 -18.36
C SER A 212 19.33 1.01 -17.80
N ARG A 213 18.51 -0.05 -17.81
CA ARG A 213 18.93 -1.41 -17.51
C ARG A 213 19.99 -1.86 -18.52
N MET A 214 21.22 -2.09 -18.06
CA MET A 214 22.21 -2.86 -18.82
C MET A 214 21.78 -4.32 -18.88
N SER A 215 21.58 -4.83 -20.10
CA SER A 215 21.32 -6.24 -20.38
C SER A 215 22.64 -7.00 -20.45
N TYR A 216 22.90 -7.83 -19.44
CA TYR A 216 24.00 -8.80 -19.48
C TYR A 216 23.69 -9.87 -20.55
N HIS A 217 24.47 -9.88 -21.63
CA HIS A 217 24.52 -11.00 -22.58
C HIS A 217 25.42 -12.10 -21.99
N HIS A 218 24.84 -13.27 -21.72
CA HIS A 218 25.60 -14.48 -21.45
C HIS A 218 26.00 -15.14 -22.77
N PRO A 219 27.22 -15.71 -22.89
CA PRO A 219 27.61 -16.46 -24.08
C PRO A 219 26.79 -17.75 -24.19
N GLU A 220 26.22 -18.00 -25.36
CA GLU A 220 25.47 -19.21 -25.68
C GLU A 220 26.37 -20.29 -26.29
N THR A 221 26.79 -21.24 -25.45
CA THR A 221 26.94 -22.64 -25.90
C THR A 221 26.30 -23.51 -24.83
N ARG A 222 25.09 -24.03 -25.10
CA ARG A 222 24.36 -24.87 -24.15
C ARG A 222 23.86 -26.14 -24.82
N CYS A 223 24.19 -27.27 -24.19
CA CYS A 223 23.77 -28.60 -24.61
C CYS A 223 22.23 -28.67 -24.74
N VAL A 224 21.74 -29.31 -25.81
CA VAL A 224 20.30 -29.46 -26.10
C VAL A 224 19.55 -30.03 -24.89
N LEU A 225 20.16 -31.01 -24.20
CA LEU A 225 19.60 -31.62 -23.00
C LEU A 225 19.37 -30.58 -21.87
N PHE A 226 20.30 -29.65 -21.67
CA PHE A 226 20.17 -28.56 -20.70
C PHE A 226 19.04 -27.59 -21.07
N VAL A 227 18.85 -27.30 -22.38
CA VAL A 227 17.73 -26.48 -22.86
C VAL A 227 16.40 -27.17 -22.59
N PHE A 228 16.29 -28.49 -22.84
CA PHE A 228 15.10 -29.29 -22.54
C PHE A 228 14.81 -29.32 -21.02
N PHE A 229 15.80 -29.62 -20.18
CA PHE A 229 15.63 -29.60 -18.72
C PHE A 229 15.22 -28.23 -18.21
N ARG A 230 15.84 -27.14 -18.70
CA ARG A 230 15.47 -25.77 -18.33
C ARG A 230 14.04 -25.44 -18.74
N LYS A 231 13.61 -25.83 -19.95
CA LYS A 231 12.23 -25.63 -20.42
C LYS A 231 11.23 -26.45 -19.60
N ALA A 232 11.51 -27.72 -19.32
CA ALA A 232 10.68 -28.58 -18.48
C ALA A 232 10.58 -28.04 -17.04
N TYR A 233 11.69 -27.63 -16.45
CA TYR A 233 11.73 -26.98 -15.14
C TYR A 233 10.97 -25.64 -15.12
N SER A 234 11.07 -24.85 -16.20
CA SER A 234 10.29 -23.63 -16.36
C SER A 234 8.79 -23.92 -16.44
N LEU A 235 8.38 -24.94 -17.21
CA LEU A 235 6.98 -25.36 -17.31
C LEU A 235 6.46 -25.87 -15.96
N PHE A 236 7.25 -26.67 -15.25
CA PHE A 236 6.92 -27.13 -13.91
C PHE A 236 6.74 -25.97 -12.92
N LYS A 237 7.61 -24.96 -12.98
CA LYS A 237 7.45 -23.70 -12.21
C LYS A 237 6.14 -22.98 -12.56
N ILE A 238 5.75 -22.94 -13.82
CA ILE A 238 4.49 -22.34 -14.26
C ILE A 238 3.30 -23.13 -13.69
N ILE A 239 3.33 -24.47 -13.78
CA ILE A 239 2.26 -25.33 -13.26
C ILE A 239 2.12 -25.15 -11.73
N LEU A 240 3.23 -25.22 -10.99
CA LEU A 240 3.25 -24.96 -9.55
C LEU A 240 2.71 -23.56 -9.22
N TRP A 241 3.08 -22.56 -10.01
CA TRP A 241 2.59 -21.20 -9.84
C TRP A 241 1.08 -21.12 -10.08
N CYS A 242 0.54 -21.75 -11.14
CA CYS A 242 -0.88 -21.80 -11.45
C CYS A 242 -1.67 -22.51 -10.34
N LEU A 243 -1.18 -23.67 -9.87
CA LEU A 243 -1.80 -24.40 -8.75
C LEU A 243 -1.83 -23.53 -7.50
N ARG A 244 -0.71 -22.89 -7.17
CA ARG A 244 -0.62 -22.00 -6.01
C ARG A 244 -1.55 -20.79 -6.14
N ASP A 245 -1.63 -20.17 -7.31
CA ASP A 245 -2.54 -19.04 -7.57
C ASP A 245 -4.01 -19.49 -7.47
N PHE A 246 -4.35 -20.66 -8.00
CA PHE A 246 -5.66 -21.29 -7.83
C PHE A 246 -6.00 -21.46 -6.35
N PHE A 247 -5.15 -22.15 -5.58
CA PHE A 247 -5.39 -22.33 -4.15
C PHE A 247 -5.52 -21.00 -3.41
N TYR A 248 -4.69 -20.00 -3.73
CA TYR A 248 -4.82 -18.69 -3.13
C TYR A 248 -6.11 -17.98 -3.49
N ARG A 249 -6.72 -18.18 -4.66
CA ARG A 249 -7.99 -17.54 -5.04
C ARG A 249 -9.22 -18.15 -4.40
N PHE A 250 -9.20 -19.47 -4.17
CA PHE A 250 -10.39 -20.25 -3.80
C PHE A 250 -10.42 -20.66 -2.32
N LEU A 251 -9.26 -20.92 -1.70
CA LEU A 251 -9.24 -21.26 -0.28
C LEU A 251 -9.47 -20.02 0.59
N PRO A 252 -10.10 -20.17 1.77
CA PRO A 252 -10.35 -19.06 2.70
C PRO A 252 -9.08 -18.29 3.11
#